data_AF-A0A4U0XVA0-F1
#
_entry.id   AF-A0A4U0XVA0-F1
#
_cell.length_a   1.000
_cell.length_b   1.000
_cell.length_c   1.000
_cell.angle_alpha   90.00
_cell.angle_beta   90.00
_cell.angle_gamma   90.00
#
_symmetry.space_group_name_H-M   'P 1'
#
loop_
_entity.id
_entity.type
_entity.pdbx_description
1 polymer ?
#
loop_
_entity_poly.entity_id
_entity_poly.type
_entity_poly.pdbx_seq_one_letter_code
_entity_poly.pdbx_strand_id
1 'polypeptide(L)'
;MDVVDDDGLRTSVSAGEYTLDELAKLRRSMLLAAFACILRPTNLLVWLSSSVLTILPATSIERKVLFREAILLLALSILVDRLYYQTWTFPPLRFLYFNIAQSLAAFYGKNRWDYYFTEGLPLLLTTALPFAVAGLWQALQPLPQHPPPNLPGSEARKALLSKSALRVLALVTVFFTVVLSLVSHKEVRFIYPLLPILHLLSAHPLAAFFRPLPKLHWKALLLVAVLLFNIGLSQYVSLVHQRGVIDVLSFLRHEQEAETETATANGGAHGQGNITVAFLMPCHSTPWRSHLVYPSIDAWALTCEPPLDVPLDQRHAYRDEADQFYDDPEGWLSANMQGPATTIAATKSHGAGDGRRPWPRYLVFFEQLEPTSVAW
;
A
#
# COMPACT_ATOMS: atom_id res chain seq x y z
N MET A 1 -15.05 -39.73 7.64
CA MET A 1 -13.94 -39.86 8.61
C MET A 1 -12.68 -39.40 7.89
N ASP A 2 -12.07 -38.32 8.36
CA ASP A 2 -10.74 -37.93 7.88
C ASP A 2 -9.77 -39.03 8.31
N VAL A 3 -9.07 -39.64 7.36
CA VAL A 3 -8.04 -40.63 7.68
C VAL A 3 -6.80 -39.85 8.08
N VAL A 4 -6.26 -40.20 9.24
CA VAL A 4 -5.02 -39.63 9.77
C VAL A 4 -3.91 -40.63 9.46
N ASP A 5 -2.80 -40.20 8.84
CA ASP A 5 -1.67 -41.10 8.56
C ASP A 5 -0.82 -41.39 9.81
N ASP A 6 0.20 -42.24 9.65
CA ASP A 6 1.15 -42.60 10.71
C ASP A 6 1.95 -41.38 11.22
N ASP A 7 2.06 -40.34 10.40
CA ASP A 7 2.65 -39.03 10.73
C ASP A 7 1.62 -38.04 11.30
N GLY A 8 0.39 -38.49 11.56
CA GLY A 8 -0.67 -37.71 12.17
C GLY A 8 -1.21 -36.56 11.32
N LEU A 9 -1.11 -36.57 9.98
CA LEU A 9 -1.66 -35.57 9.05
C LEU A 9 -3.02 -36.03 8.50
N ARG A 10 -3.91 -35.08 8.16
CA ARG A 10 -5.19 -35.40 7.48
C ARG A 10 -4.92 -35.81 6.03
N THR A 11 -5.25 -37.05 5.68
CA THR A 11 -5.02 -37.60 4.33
C THR A 11 -6.30 -37.77 3.51
N SER A 12 -6.13 -37.66 2.19
CA SER A 12 -7.17 -38.07 1.26
C SER A 12 -7.08 -39.56 0.98
N VAL A 13 -8.05 -40.35 1.47
CA VAL A 13 -8.24 -41.76 1.10
C VAL A 13 -8.31 -41.92 -0.42
N SER A 14 -7.17 -42.15 -1.04
CA SER A 14 -6.97 -42.56 -2.42
C SER A 14 -5.54 -43.06 -2.53
N ALA A 15 -5.39 -44.38 -2.36
CA ALA A 15 -4.20 -45.17 -2.68
C ALA A 15 -2.86 -44.70 -2.09
N GLY A 16 -2.51 -45.24 -0.92
CA GLY A 16 -1.19 -45.86 -0.63
C GLY A 16 0.13 -45.09 -0.77
N GLU A 17 0.16 -43.89 -1.33
CA GLU A 17 1.35 -43.07 -1.51
C GLU A 17 0.97 -41.60 -1.26
N TYR A 18 1.00 -41.18 0.00
CA TYR A 18 1.19 -39.77 0.32
C TYR A 18 2.47 -39.60 1.12
N THR A 19 3.28 -38.71 0.56
CA THR A 19 4.73 -38.67 0.60
C THR A 19 5.18 -37.40 1.31
N LEU A 20 6.44 -37.33 1.72
CA LEU A 20 7.14 -36.15 2.27
C LEU A 20 6.79 -34.77 1.63
N ASP A 21 6.20 -34.76 0.43
CA ASP A 21 5.77 -33.60 -0.35
C ASP A 21 4.64 -32.76 0.30
N GLU A 22 3.61 -33.36 0.92
CA GLU A 22 2.50 -32.58 1.51
C GLU A 22 2.94 -31.80 2.75
N LEU A 23 3.74 -32.43 3.62
CA LEU A 23 4.36 -31.75 4.75
C LEU A 23 5.33 -30.65 4.28
N ALA A 24 6.05 -30.87 3.18
CA ALA A 24 6.90 -29.86 2.57
C ALA A 24 6.09 -28.70 1.97
N LYS A 25 4.93 -28.94 1.37
CA LYS A 25 4.00 -27.88 0.91
C LYS A 25 3.47 -27.05 2.07
N LEU A 26 3.02 -27.72 3.15
CA LEU A 26 2.54 -27.04 4.36
C LEU A 26 3.64 -26.16 4.96
N ARG A 27 4.85 -26.69 5.15
CA ARG A 27 6.00 -25.93 5.66
C ARG A 27 6.32 -24.73 4.77
N ARG A 28 6.40 -24.91 3.44
CA ARG A 28 6.62 -23.81 2.49
C ARG A 28 5.53 -22.73 2.60
N SER A 29 4.26 -23.12 2.69
CA SER A 29 3.15 -22.18 2.86
C SER A 29 3.27 -21.39 4.16
N MET A 30 3.65 -22.03 5.27
CA MET A 30 3.80 -21.36 6.56
C MET A 30 5.00 -20.42 6.60
N LEU A 31 6.11 -20.80 5.95
CA LEU A 31 7.26 -19.91 5.80
C LEU A 31 6.90 -18.65 5.01
N LEU A 32 6.19 -18.81 3.88
CA LEU A 32 5.71 -17.68 3.08
C LEU A 32 4.71 -16.80 3.84
N ALA A 33 3.81 -17.42 4.61
CA ALA A 33 2.84 -16.72 5.44
C ALA A 33 3.52 -15.83 6.49
N ALA A 34 4.46 -16.39 7.23
CA ALA A 34 5.15 -15.65 8.28
C ALA A 34 6.13 -14.62 7.69
N PHE A 35 6.80 -14.89 6.57
CA PHE A 35 7.55 -13.87 5.83
C PHE A 35 6.65 -12.71 5.41
N ALA A 36 5.44 -12.98 4.91
CA ALA A 36 4.47 -11.95 4.56
C ALA A 36 4.01 -11.13 5.79
N CYS A 37 3.92 -11.74 6.97
CA CYS A 37 3.62 -11.03 8.23
C CYS A 37 4.78 -10.15 8.72
N ILE A 38 6.03 -10.58 8.51
CA ILE A 38 7.22 -9.79 8.83
C ILE A 38 7.29 -8.55 7.92
N LEU A 39 7.17 -8.74 6.60
CA LEU A 39 7.18 -7.63 5.65
C LEU A 39 5.99 -6.69 5.86
N ARG A 40 4.85 -7.22 6.28
CA ARG A 40 3.63 -6.44 6.45
C ARG A 40 2.79 -6.99 7.61
N PRO A 41 2.86 -6.36 8.80
CA PRO A 41 2.16 -6.83 10.01
C PRO A 41 0.65 -7.03 9.83
N THR A 42 -0.01 -6.26 8.96
CA THR A 42 -1.44 -6.40 8.68
C THR A 42 -1.81 -7.75 8.05
N ASN A 43 -0.87 -8.44 7.39
CA ASN A 43 -1.09 -9.79 6.85
C ASN A 43 -1.40 -10.81 7.97
N LEU A 44 -1.07 -10.49 9.23
CA LEU A 44 -1.47 -11.30 10.37
C LEU A 44 -2.99 -11.49 10.41
N LEU A 45 -3.80 -10.51 9.99
CA LEU A 45 -5.26 -10.64 9.94
C LEU A 45 -5.71 -11.73 8.95
N VAL A 46 -5.06 -11.82 7.78
CA VAL A 46 -5.35 -12.85 6.75
C VAL A 46 -4.96 -14.24 7.28
N TRP A 47 -3.75 -14.36 7.81
CA TRP A 47 -3.21 -15.64 8.23
C TRP A 47 -3.83 -16.14 9.54
N LEU A 48 -4.15 -15.26 10.50
CA LEU A 48 -4.82 -15.62 11.74
C LEU A 48 -6.26 -16.08 11.48
N SER A 49 -7.03 -15.38 10.65
CA SER A 49 -8.40 -15.77 10.34
C SER A 49 -8.47 -17.09 9.55
N SER A 50 -7.61 -17.27 8.54
CA SER A 50 -7.52 -18.54 7.81
C SER A 50 -7.02 -19.68 8.71
N SER A 51 -6.05 -19.40 9.59
CA SER A 51 -5.52 -20.35 10.56
C SER A 51 -6.56 -20.76 11.59
N VAL A 52 -7.33 -19.86 12.19
CA VAL A 52 -8.40 -20.24 13.15
C VAL A 52 -9.42 -21.18 12.50
N LEU A 53 -9.82 -20.88 11.26
CA LEU A 53 -10.78 -21.71 10.53
C LEU A 53 -10.23 -23.09 10.12
N THR A 54 -8.91 -23.26 10.07
CA THR A 54 -8.23 -24.51 9.65
C THR A 54 -7.56 -25.26 10.79
N ILE A 55 -7.20 -24.60 11.90
CA ILE A 55 -6.55 -25.17 13.09
C ILE A 55 -7.55 -25.88 14.00
N LEU A 56 -8.79 -25.38 14.10
CA LEU A 56 -9.83 -26.04 14.88
C LEU A 56 -10.02 -27.52 14.48
N PRO A 57 -10.02 -27.88 13.18
CA PRO A 57 -10.00 -29.27 12.76
C PRO A 57 -8.59 -29.90 12.67
N ALA A 58 -7.51 -29.13 12.79
CA ALA A 58 -6.14 -29.62 12.56
C ALA A 58 -5.67 -30.67 13.58
N THR A 59 -4.74 -31.51 13.15
CA THR A 59 -4.11 -32.52 13.98
C THR A 59 -3.08 -31.91 14.93
N SER A 60 -2.68 -32.66 15.96
CA SER A 60 -1.65 -32.19 16.91
C SER A 60 -0.29 -31.97 16.26
N ILE A 61 0.01 -32.65 15.15
CA ILE A 61 1.28 -32.50 14.43
C ILE A 61 1.25 -31.23 13.57
N GLU A 62 0.16 -30.98 12.85
CA GLU A 62 -0.06 -29.73 12.10
C GLU A 62 0.07 -28.50 13.00
N ARG A 63 -0.54 -28.55 14.19
CA ARG A 63 -0.43 -27.49 15.21
C ARG A 63 1.00 -27.29 15.70
N LYS A 64 1.74 -28.37 15.97
CA LYS A 64 3.15 -28.31 16.40
C LYS A 64 4.04 -27.72 15.31
N VAL A 65 3.85 -28.12 14.05
CA VAL A 65 4.60 -27.56 12.91
C VAL A 65 4.34 -26.08 12.79
N LEU A 66 3.08 -25.64 12.80
CA LEU A 66 2.71 -24.22 12.74
C LEU A 66 3.40 -23.40 13.85
N PHE A 67 3.27 -23.86 15.10
CA PHE A 67 3.84 -23.16 16.25
C PHE A 67 5.38 -23.07 16.17
N ARG A 68 6.05 -24.15 15.76
CA ARG A 68 7.49 -24.17 15.56
C ARG A 68 7.95 -23.19 14.49
N GLU A 69 7.33 -23.22 13.30
CA GLU A 69 7.71 -22.33 12.20
C GLU A 69 7.48 -20.84 12.56
N ALA A 70 6.38 -20.55 13.27
CA ALA A 70 6.10 -19.20 13.75
C ALA A 70 7.17 -18.68 14.72
N ILE A 71 7.62 -19.51 15.67
CA ILE A 71 8.69 -19.14 16.61
C ILE A 71 10.01 -18.93 15.89
N LEU A 72 10.39 -19.86 14.99
CA LEU A 72 11.66 -19.77 14.27
C LEU A 72 11.75 -18.48 13.45
N LEU A 73 10.67 -18.10 12.77
CA LEU A 73 10.64 -16.88 11.98
C LEU A 73 10.56 -15.60 12.81
N LEU A 74 9.84 -15.63 13.94
CA LEU A 74 9.85 -14.51 14.89
C LEU A 74 11.26 -14.29 15.46
N ALA A 75 11.95 -15.38 15.86
CA ALA A 75 13.31 -15.32 16.34
C ALA A 75 14.27 -14.79 15.27
N LEU A 76 14.12 -15.24 14.01
CA LEU A 76 14.89 -14.72 12.88
C LEU A 76 14.65 -13.22 12.67
N SER A 77 13.39 -12.76 12.70
CA SER A 77 13.05 -11.33 12.58
C SER A 77 13.73 -10.51 13.67
N ILE A 78 13.61 -10.92 14.93
CA ILE A 78 14.21 -10.22 16.08
C ILE A 78 15.75 -10.19 15.94
N LEU A 79 16.36 -11.27 15.46
CA LEU A 79 17.81 -11.31 15.24
C LEU A 79 18.24 -10.35 14.14
N VAL A 80 17.52 -10.34 13.00
CA VAL A 80 17.79 -9.40 11.89
C VAL A 80 17.62 -7.96 12.36
N ASP A 81 16.54 -7.66 13.09
CA ASP A 81 16.30 -6.32 13.66
C ASP A 81 17.41 -5.94 14.65
N ARG A 82 17.86 -6.86 15.50
CA ARG A 82 18.98 -6.63 16.43
C ARG A 82 20.30 -6.36 15.70
N LEU A 83 20.56 -7.07 14.60
CA LEU A 83 21.76 -6.87 13.77
C LEU A 83 21.72 -5.53 13.03
N TYR A 84 20.54 -5.08 12.60
CA TYR A 84 20.40 -3.79 11.91
C TYR A 84 20.44 -2.61 12.87
N TYR A 85 19.57 -2.59 13.89
CA TYR A 85 19.41 -1.47 14.83
C TYR A 85 20.46 -1.43 15.94
N GLN A 86 21.36 -2.42 16.01
CA GLN A 86 22.37 -2.58 17.07
C GLN A 86 21.81 -2.66 18.51
N THR A 87 20.48 -2.79 18.63
CA THR A 87 19.74 -2.80 19.90
C THR A 87 18.59 -3.79 19.80
N TRP A 88 18.18 -4.38 20.93
CA TRP A 88 17.03 -5.28 20.94
C TRP A 88 15.77 -4.47 20.68
N THR A 89 15.24 -4.61 19.48
CA THR A 89 14.06 -3.90 19.03
C THR A 89 13.05 -4.89 18.48
N PHE A 90 11.77 -4.57 18.66
CA PHE A 90 10.67 -5.33 18.10
C PHE A 90 9.75 -4.36 17.35
N PRO A 91 10.07 -4.06 16.07
CA PRO A 91 9.34 -3.07 15.28
C PRO A 91 7.82 -3.27 15.22
N PRO A 92 7.27 -4.51 15.14
CA PRO A 92 5.81 -4.71 15.12
C PRO A 92 5.11 -4.16 16.36
N LEU A 93 5.68 -4.30 17.56
CA LEU A 93 5.10 -3.75 18.79
C LEU A 93 5.18 -2.23 18.80
N ARG A 94 6.32 -1.66 18.37
CA ARG A 94 6.44 -0.19 18.24
C ARG A 94 5.43 0.35 17.24
N PHE A 95 5.23 -0.31 16.10
CA PHE A 95 4.23 0.07 15.12
C PHE A 95 2.82 0.12 15.72
N LEU A 96 2.41 -0.92 16.47
CA LEU A 96 1.12 -0.96 17.15
C LEU A 96 0.98 0.17 18.18
N TYR A 97 2.03 0.40 18.97
CA TYR A 97 2.05 1.47 19.97
C TYR A 97 1.89 2.86 19.32
N PHE A 98 2.68 3.18 18.30
CA PHE A 98 2.63 4.49 17.65
C PHE A 98 1.34 4.71 16.84
N ASN A 99 0.91 3.74 16.05
CA ASN A 99 -0.24 3.94 15.15
C ASN A 99 -1.59 3.77 15.84
N ILE A 100 -1.69 2.85 16.79
CA ILE A 100 -2.96 2.55 17.47
C ILE A 100 -3.04 3.31 18.80
N ALA A 101 -2.03 3.18 19.67
CA ALA A 101 -2.10 3.77 21.01
C ALA A 101 -1.87 5.29 21.01
N GLN A 102 -0.97 5.81 20.16
CA GLN A 102 -0.74 7.26 20.04
C GLN A 102 -1.58 7.94 18.94
N SER A 103 -2.48 7.19 18.28
CA SER A 103 -3.40 7.66 17.24
C SER A 103 -2.75 8.47 16.11
N LEU A 104 -1.46 8.26 15.84
CA LEU A 104 -0.74 9.06 14.86
C LEU A 104 -1.30 8.92 13.45
N ALA A 105 -1.86 7.75 13.11
CA ALA A 105 -2.49 7.53 11.82
C ALA A 105 -3.67 8.51 11.57
N ALA A 106 -4.34 8.99 12.61
CA ALA A 106 -5.42 9.96 12.48
C ALA A 106 -4.95 11.36 12.05
N PHE A 107 -3.67 11.68 12.22
CA PHE A 107 -3.05 12.92 11.74
C PHE A 107 -3.07 12.97 10.20
N TYR A 108 -2.80 11.85 9.54
CA TYR A 108 -2.83 11.71 8.08
C TYR A 108 -4.25 11.62 7.48
N GLY A 109 -5.27 12.04 8.22
CA GLY A 109 -6.66 12.04 7.80
C GLY A 109 -7.50 10.88 8.33
N LYS A 110 -8.82 11.08 8.33
CA LYS A 110 -9.82 10.12 8.81
C LYS A 110 -10.84 9.83 7.72
N ASN A 111 -11.25 8.57 7.63
CA ASN A 111 -12.25 8.11 6.68
C ASN A 111 -13.45 7.48 7.38
N ARG A 112 -14.64 7.62 6.77
CA ARG A 112 -15.89 6.97 7.22
C ARG A 112 -15.71 5.46 7.40
N TRP A 113 -16.48 4.85 8.30
CA TRP A 113 -16.33 3.43 8.64
C TRP A 113 -16.58 2.51 7.43
N ASP A 114 -17.47 2.93 6.53
CA ASP A 114 -17.89 2.19 5.35
C ASP A 114 -17.06 2.46 4.08
N TYR A 115 -16.01 3.30 4.19
CA TYR A 115 -15.10 3.65 3.08
C TYR A 115 -14.65 2.45 2.25
N TYR A 116 -14.26 1.33 2.89
CA TYR A 116 -13.82 0.16 2.14
C TYR A 116 -14.95 -0.51 1.35
N PHE A 117 -16.20 -0.41 1.79
CA PHE A 117 -17.34 -0.97 1.07
C PHE A 117 -17.80 -0.06 -0.07
N THR A 118 -17.80 1.26 0.15
CA THR A 118 -18.32 2.25 -0.81
C THR A 118 -17.29 2.70 -1.84
N GLU A 119 -16.01 2.72 -1.48
CA GLU A 119 -14.94 3.32 -2.30
C GLU A 119 -13.75 2.36 -2.48
N GLY A 120 -13.27 1.75 -1.40
CA GLY A 120 -12.07 0.90 -1.44
C GLY A 120 -12.21 -0.34 -2.33
N LEU A 121 -13.22 -1.18 -2.08
CA LEU A 121 -13.48 -2.38 -2.88
C LEU A 121 -13.89 -2.03 -4.32
N PRO A 122 -14.75 -1.04 -4.58
CA PRO A 122 -15.01 -0.58 -5.95
C PRO A 122 -13.78 -0.09 -6.70
N LEU A 123 -12.89 0.69 -6.05
CA LEU A 123 -11.65 1.14 -6.67
C LEU A 123 -10.71 -0.04 -6.96
N LEU A 124 -10.61 -0.97 -6.01
CA LEU A 124 -9.73 -2.14 -6.10
C LEU A 124 -10.15 -3.11 -7.21
N LEU A 125 -11.46 -3.31 -7.40
CA LEU A 125 -12.00 -4.32 -8.29
C LEU A 125 -12.53 -3.76 -9.61
N THR A 126 -12.74 -2.45 -9.72
CA THR A 126 -13.25 -1.77 -10.91
C THR A 126 -14.46 -2.52 -11.51
N THR A 127 -14.35 -3.00 -12.74
CA THR A 127 -15.37 -3.78 -13.46
C THR A 127 -15.54 -5.22 -12.97
N ALA A 128 -14.60 -5.75 -12.18
CA ALA A 128 -14.69 -7.08 -11.57
C ALA A 128 -15.56 -7.08 -10.30
N LEU A 129 -15.90 -5.91 -9.76
CA LEU A 129 -16.69 -5.75 -8.54
C LEU A 129 -17.98 -6.60 -8.50
N PRO A 130 -18.89 -6.55 -9.49
CA PRO A 130 -20.14 -7.33 -9.42
C PRO A 130 -19.88 -8.83 -9.37
N PHE A 131 -18.85 -9.32 -10.06
CA PHE A 131 -18.48 -10.73 -10.07
C PHE A 131 -17.83 -11.15 -8.75
N ALA A 132 -17.01 -10.29 -8.14
CA ALA A 132 -16.45 -10.54 -6.82
C ALA A 132 -17.54 -10.58 -5.74
N VAL A 133 -18.53 -9.69 -5.79
CA VAL A 133 -19.69 -9.70 -4.88
C VAL A 133 -20.51 -10.98 -5.06
N ALA A 134 -20.81 -11.36 -6.30
CA ALA A 134 -21.51 -12.62 -6.59
C ALA A 134 -20.72 -13.85 -6.10
N GLY A 135 -19.41 -13.86 -6.31
CA GLY A 135 -18.51 -14.93 -5.88
C GLY A 135 -18.41 -15.04 -4.36
N LEU A 136 -18.32 -13.91 -3.67
CA LEU A 136 -18.35 -13.83 -2.22
C LEU A 136 -19.67 -14.38 -1.67
N TRP A 137 -20.79 -13.98 -2.25
CA TRP A 137 -22.11 -14.50 -1.89
C TRP A 137 -22.21 -16.02 -2.09
N GLN A 138 -21.81 -16.52 -3.25
CA GLN A 138 -21.81 -17.97 -3.56
C GLN A 138 -20.92 -18.77 -2.62
N ALA A 139 -19.74 -18.26 -2.26
CA ALA A 139 -18.81 -18.91 -1.35
C ALA A 139 -19.32 -18.97 0.10
N LEU A 140 -20.09 -17.96 0.53
CA LEU A 140 -20.67 -17.92 1.88
C LEU A 140 -21.93 -18.79 2.05
N GLN A 141 -22.51 -19.29 0.95
CA GLN A 141 -23.65 -20.20 1.03
C GLN A 141 -23.29 -21.50 1.77
N PRO A 142 -24.28 -22.14 2.45
CA PRO A 142 -24.07 -23.41 3.12
C PRO A 142 -23.42 -24.47 2.23
N LEU A 143 -22.54 -25.27 2.83
CA LEU A 143 -21.95 -26.42 2.17
C LEU A 143 -23.04 -27.46 1.89
N PRO A 144 -23.09 -28.08 0.70
CA PRO A 144 -24.03 -29.16 0.42
C PRO A 144 -23.78 -30.32 1.39
N GLN A 145 -24.83 -30.84 2.02
CA GLN A 145 -24.73 -31.98 2.95
C GLN A 145 -24.37 -33.28 2.23
N HIS A 146 -24.70 -33.37 0.94
CA HIS A 146 -24.39 -34.52 0.09
C HIS A 146 -23.59 -34.11 -1.14
N PRO A 147 -22.61 -34.92 -1.56
CA PRO A 147 -21.92 -34.74 -2.83
C PRO A 147 -22.93 -34.81 -4.00
N PRO A 148 -22.67 -34.13 -5.13
CA PRO A 148 -23.57 -34.17 -6.27
C PRO A 148 -23.73 -35.62 -6.76
N PRO A 149 -24.97 -36.13 -6.92
CA PRO A 149 -25.22 -37.55 -7.21
C PRO A 149 -24.66 -38.01 -8.57
N ASN A 150 -24.33 -37.07 -9.46
CA ASN A 150 -23.91 -37.32 -10.84
C ASN A 150 -22.39 -37.22 -11.05
N LEU A 151 -21.59 -37.12 -9.99
CA LEU A 151 -20.13 -37.01 -10.08
C LEU A 151 -19.44 -38.26 -9.51
N PRO A 152 -18.38 -38.77 -10.15
CA PRO A 152 -17.56 -39.82 -9.56
C PRO A 152 -16.98 -39.36 -8.21
N GLY A 153 -16.85 -40.29 -7.25
CA GLY A 153 -16.54 -39.97 -5.84
C GLY A 153 -15.29 -39.10 -5.62
N SER A 154 -14.26 -39.25 -6.45
CA SER A 154 -13.05 -38.41 -6.41
C SER A 154 -13.33 -36.96 -6.82
N GLU A 155 -14.10 -36.74 -7.89
CA GLU A 155 -14.44 -35.40 -8.38
C GLU A 155 -15.44 -34.69 -7.46
N ALA A 156 -16.41 -35.43 -6.92
CA ALA A 156 -17.33 -34.89 -5.92
C ALA A 156 -16.59 -34.42 -4.64
N ARG A 157 -15.56 -35.17 -4.20
CA ARG A 157 -14.72 -34.79 -3.07
C ARG A 157 -13.90 -33.53 -3.36
N LYS A 158 -13.26 -33.44 -4.54
CA LYS A 158 -12.51 -32.23 -4.96
C LYS A 158 -13.41 -31.00 -5.00
N ALA A 159 -14.64 -31.13 -5.50
CA ALA A 159 -15.61 -30.04 -5.54
C ALA A 159 -15.97 -29.54 -4.12
N LEU A 160 -16.18 -30.45 -3.17
CA LEU A 160 -16.45 -30.11 -1.77
C LEU A 160 -15.26 -29.40 -1.11
N LEU A 161 -14.03 -29.90 -1.32
CA LEU A 161 -12.81 -29.27 -0.80
C LEU A 161 -12.60 -27.87 -1.38
N SER A 162 -12.80 -27.71 -2.69
CA SER A 162 -12.72 -26.41 -3.36
C SER A 162 -13.75 -25.42 -2.80
N LYS A 163 -15.01 -25.84 -2.63
CA LYS A 163 -16.05 -24.98 -2.02
C LYS A 163 -15.71 -24.62 -0.57
N SER A 164 -15.16 -25.54 0.21
CA SER A 164 -14.69 -25.27 1.58
C SER A 164 -13.56 -24.23 1.60
N ALA A 165 -12.57 -24.37 0.72
CA ALA A 165 -11.47 -23.41 0.59
C ALA A 165 -11.96 -22.02 0.19
N LEU A 166 -12.83 -21.92 -0.82
CA LEU A 166 -13.45 -20.65 -1.23
C LEU A 166 -14.26 -20.00 -0.09
N ARG A 167 -14.96 -20.80 0.72
CA ARG A 167 -15.69 -20.30 1.89
C ARG A 167 -14.74 -19.72 2.94
N VAL A 168 -13.62 -20.37 3.23
CA VAL A 168 -12.60 -19.84 4.14
C VAL A 168 -12.07 -18.50 3.60
N LEU A 169 -11.71 -18.45 2.33
CA LEU A 169 -11.22 -17.22 1.69
C LEU A 169 -12.25 -16.07 1.70
N ALA A 170 -13.54 -16.39 1.51
CA ALA A 170 -14.62 -15.42 1.64
C ALA A 170 -14.76 -14.88 3.07
N LEU A 171 -14.70 -15.75 4.07
CA LEU A 171 -14.73 -15.35 5.48
C LEU A 171 -13.53 -14.49 5.86
N VAL A 172 -12.33 -14.85 5.39
CA VAL A 172 -11.10 -14.05 5.57
C VAL A 172 -11.28 -12.66 4.96
N THR A 173 -11.83 -12.59 3.74
CA THR A 173 -12.11 -11.32 3.05
C THR A 173 -13.05 -10.44 3.89
N VAL A 174 -14.19 -10.97 4.34
CA VAL A 174 -15.16 -10.23 5.15
C VAL A 174 -14.52 -9.79 6.48
N PHE A 175 -13.86 -10.70 7.18
CA PHE A 175 -13.20 -10.40 8.46
C PHE A 175 -12.16 -9.29 8.30
N PHE A 176 -11.27 -9.40 7.32
CA PHE A 176 -10.21 -8.42 7.08
C PHE A 176 -10.78 -7.04 6.76
N THR A 177 -11.77 -6.96 5.86
CA THR A 177 -12.42 -5.69 5.50
C THR A 177 -13.11 -5.06 6.72
N VAL A 178 -13.86 -5.85 7.50
CA VAL A 178 -14.53 -5.35 8.71
C VAL A 178 -13.53 -4.85 9.74
N VAL A 179 -12.46 -5.60 10.03
CA VAL A 179 -11.44 -5.18 11.01
C VAL A 179 -10.76 -3.89 10.57
N LEU A 180 -10.36 -3.77 9.30
CA LEU A 180 -9.75 -2.53 8.82
C LEU A 180 -10.74 -1.36 8.77
N SER A 181 -12.03 -1.61 8.58
CA SER A 181 -13.08 -0.58 8.64
C SER A 181 -13.18 0.10 10.01
N LEU A 182 -12.76 -0.58 11.08
CA LEU A 182 -12.73 -0.03 12.45
C LEU A 182 -11.57 0.96 12.67
N VAL A 183 -10.55 0.97 11.81
CA VAL A 183 -9.41 1.89 11.92
C VAL A 183 -9.81 3.27 11.41
N SER A 184 -9.41 4.34 12.10
CA SER A 184 -9.76 5.73 11.72
C SER A 184 -9.18 6.14 10.37
N HIS A 185 -7.89 5.83 10.16
CA HIS A 185 -7.17 6.09 8.92
C HIS A 185 -7.30 4.91 7.97
N LYS A 186 -7.60 5.19 6.71
CA LYS A 186 -7.87 4.16 5.69
C LYS A 186 -7.24 4.56 4.39
N GLU A 187 -6.68 3.57 3.70
CA GLU A 187 -6.13 3.73 2.36
C GLU A 187 -6.44 2.47 1.55
N VAL A 188 -6.69 2.62 0.25
CA VAL A 188 -6.98 1.46 -0.62
C VAL A 188 -5.84 0.44 -0.61
N ARG A 189 -4.58 0.89 -0.47
CA ARG A 189 -3.43 -0.02 -0.35
C ARG A 189 -3.50 -0.95 0.86
N PHE A 190 -4.26 -0.63 1.91
CA PHE A 190 -4.40 -1.49 3.10
C PHE A 190 -5.18 -2.78 2.81
N ILE A 191 -6.17 -2.72 1.91
CA ILE A 191 -6.95 -3.90 1.47
C ILE A 191 -6.38 -4.60 0.25
N TYR A 192 -5.28 -4.09 -0.33
CA TYR A 192 -4.61 -4.69 -1.49
C TYR A 192 -4.25 -6.19 -1.33
N PRO A 193 -3.86 -6.70 -0.14
CA PRO A 193 -3.63 -8.14 0.05
C PRO A 193 -4.85 -9.03 -0.24
N LEU A 194 -6.08 -8.48 -0.25
CA LEU A 194 -7.30 -9.22 -0.59
C LEU A 194 -7.48 -9.40 -2.10
N LEU A 195 -6.79 -8.64 -2.95
CA LEU A 195 -7.02 -8.63 -4.40
C LEU A 195 -6.92 -10.03 -5.05
N PRO A 196 -5.91 -10.88 -4.75
CA PRO A 196 -5.84 -12.23 -5.32
C PRO A 196 -7.04 -13.10 -4.90
N ILE A 197 -7.48 -12.98 -3.65
CA ILE A 197 -8.63 -13.73 -3.12
C ILE A 197 -9.92 -13.29 -3.81
N LEU A 198 -10.13 -11.97 -3.94
CA LEU A 198 -11.29 -11.40 -4.59
C LEU A 198 -11.35 -11.79 -6.08
N HIS A 199 -10.21 -11.84 -6.77
CA HIS A 199 -10.15 -12.33 -8.14
C HIS A 199 -10.50 -13.82 -8.24
N LEU A 200 -9.99 -14.65 -7.32
CA LEU A 200 -10.35 -16.07 -7.26
C LEU A 200 -11.86 -16.27 -7.05
N LEU A 201 -12.46 -15.51 -6.14
CA LEU A 201 -13.91 -15.54 -5.90
C LEU A 201 -14.69 -15.06 -7.13
N SER A 202 -14.21 -14.03 -7.83
CA SER A 202 -14.85 -13.47 -9.03
C SER A 202 -14.81 -14.39 -10.26
N ALA A 203 -13.84 -15.32 -10.32
CA ALA A 203 -13.52 -16.07 -11.52
C ALA A 203 -14.70 -16.92 -12.04
N HIS A 204 -15.39 -17.65 -11.15
CA HIS A 204 -16.50 -18.51 -11.55
C HIS A 204 -17.74 -17.70 -12.03
N PRO A 205 -18.26 -16.71 -11.26
CA PRO A 205 -19.34 -15.84 -11.73
C PRO A 205 -19.02 -15.13 -13.05
N LEU A 206 -17.79 -14.64 -13.22
CA LEU A 206 -17.33 -14.00 -14.44
C LEU A 206 -17.39 -14.98 -15.62
N ALA A 207 -16.79 -16.16 -15.48
CA ALA A 207 -16.77 -17.17 -16.54
C ALA A 207 -18.18 -17.67 -16.89
N ALA A 208 -19.03 -17.90 -15.88
CA ALA A 208 -20.41 -18.33 -16.06
C ALA A 208 -21.26 -17.26 -16.78
N PHE A 209 -21.02 -15.98 -16.51
CA PHE A 209 -21.76 -14.89 -17.15
C PHE A 209 -21.45 -14.77 -18.64
N PHE A 210 -20.16 -14.86 -19.01
CA PHE A 210 -19.70 -14.68 -20.39
C PHE A 210 -19.71 -15.95 -21.25
N ARG A 211 -19.87 -17.16 -20.69
CA ARG A 211 -19.93 -18.42 -21.47
C ARG A 211 -21.36 -18.86 -21.82
N PRO A 212 -21.55 -19.61 -22.94
CA PRO A 212 -20.60 -19.78 -24.05
C PRO A 212 -20.41 -18.45 -24.79
N LEU A 213 -19.29 -18.27 -25.50
CA LEU A 213 -19.06 -17.08 -26.30
C LEU A 213 -19.45 -17.33 -27.78
N PRO A 214 -20.72 -17.17 -28.21
CA PRO A 214 -21.03 -17.19 -29.64
C PRO A 214 -20.34 -16.04 -30.37
N LYS A 215 -20.06 -16.20 -31.67
CA LYS A 215 -19.51 -15.11 -32.47
C LYS A 215 -20.56 -13.98 -32.54
N LEU A 216 -20.17 -12.76 -32.15
CA LEU A 216 -20.96 -11.51 -32.28
C LEU A 216 -22.24 -11.40 -31.41
N HIS A 217 -22.18 -11.79 -30.14
CA HIS A 217 -23.28 -11.54 -29.17
C HIS A 217 -22.97 -10.35 -28.24
N TRP A 218 -24.01 -9.75 -27.65
CA TRP A 218 -23.88 -8.57 -26.78
C TRP A 218 -22.94 -8.80 -25.57
N LYS A 219 -22.88 -10.01 -25.00
CA LYS A 219 -21.93 -10.31 -23.91
C LYS A 219 -20.47 -10.36 -24.38
N ALA A 220 -20.18 -10.75 -25.62
CA ALA A 220 -18.83 -10.65 -26.19
C ALA A 220 -18.44 -9.19 -26.39
N LEU A 221 -19.36 -8.36 -26.89
CA LEU A 221 -19.15 -6.92 -27.00
C LEU A 221 -18.93 -6.28 -25.61
N LEU A 222 -19.73 -6.69 -24.61
CA LEU A 222 -19.57 -6.25 -23.23
C LEU A 222 -18.22 -6.68 -22.63
N LEU A 223 -17.78 -7.92 -22.88
CA LEU A 223 -16.47 -8.39 -22.42
C LEU A 223 -15.34 -7.54 -23.01
N VAL A 224 -15.39 -7.28 -24.32
CA VAL A 224 -14.42 -6.41 -25.00
C VAL A 224 -14.48 -5.00 -24.43
N ALA A 225 -15.67 -4.44 -24.23
CA ALA A 225 -15.84 -3.10 -23.66
C ALA A 225 -15.29 -2.99 -22.23
N VAL A 226 -15.53 -4.00 -21.39
CA VAL A 226 -14.98 -4.08 -20.03
C VAL A 226 -13.44 -4.14 -20.07
N LEU A 227 -12.86 -4.98 -20.94
CA LEU A 227 -11.41 -5.07 -21.08
C LEU A 227 -10.80 -3.74 -21.57
N LEU A 228 -11.37 -3.14 -22.60
CA LEU A 228 -10.94 -1.84 -23.12
C LEU A 228 -11.06 -0.73 -22.08
N PHE A 229 -12.12 -0.74 -21.26
CA PHE A 229 -12.27 0.21 -20.17
C PHE A 229 -11.14 0.10 -19.15
N ASN A 230 -10.78 -1.11 -18.71
CA ASN A 230 -9.69 -1.29 -17.76
C ASN A 230 -8.32 -0.94 -18.35
N ILE A 231 -8.08 -1.29 -19.62
CA ILE A 231 -6.85 -0.92 -20.33
C ILE A 231 -6.75 0.60 -20.43
N GLY A 232 -7.81 1.27 -20.88
CA GLY A 232 -7.86 2.72 -21.01
C GLY A 232 -7.71 3.43 -19.66
N LEU A 233 -8.40 2.95 -18.62
CA LEU A 233 -8.24 3.46 -17.26
C LEU A 233 -6.80 3.32 -16.78
N SER A 234 -6.20 2.12 -16.93
CA SER A 234 -4.81 1.86 -16.56
C SER A 234 -3.84 2.78 -17.30
N GLN A 235 -4.01 2.97 -18.61
CA GLN A 235 -3.16 3.86 -19.40
C GLN A 235 -3.30 5.32 -18.94
N TYR A 236 -4.53 5.78 -18.71
CA TYR A 236 -4.78 7.14 -18.23
C TYR A 236 -4.14 7.38 -16.85
N VAL A 237 -4.38 6.50 -15.88
CA VAL A 237 -3.84 6.69 -14.52
C VAL A 237 -2.33 6.53 -14.46
N SER A 238 -1.72 5.72 -15.34
CA SER A 238 -0.26 5.53 -15.37
C SER A 238 0.49 6.60 -16.16
N LEU A 239 -0.14 7.24 -17.15
CA LEU A 239 0.57 8.15 -18.09
C LEU A 239 0.09 9.60 -18.05
N VAL A 240 -1.12 9.87 -17.56
CA VAL A 240 -1.74 11.20 -17.65
C VAL A 240 -2.13 11.75 -16.29
N HIS A 241 -2.78 10.94 -15.45
CA HIS A 241 -3.26 11.39 -14.15
C HIS A 241 -2.12 11.88 -13.26
N GLN A 242 -2.26 13.10 -12.72
CA GLN A 242 -1.28 13.74 -11.82
C GLN A 242 0.16 13.77 -12.35
N ARG A 243 0.39 13.72 -13.68
CA ARG A 243 1.76 13.68 -14.25
C ARG A 243 2.63 14.90 -13.90
N GLY A 244 2.02 16.05 -13.60
CA GLY A 244 2.74 17.32 -13.38
C GLY A 244 3.81 17.25 -12.29
N VAL A 245 3.57 16.46 -11.23
CA VAL A 245 4.55 16.27 -10.14
C VAL A 245 5.81 15.53 -10.57
N ILE A 246 5.74 14.76 -11.66
CA ILE A 246 6.87 14.06 -12.28
C ILE A 246 7.52 14.96 -13.35
N ASP A 247 6.69 15.59 -14.18
CA ASP A 247 7.13 16.46 -15.27
C ASP A 247 7.99 17.62 -14.73
N VAL A 248 7.61 18.23 -13.60
CA VAL A 248 8.37 19.34 -13.01
C VAL A 248 9.77 18.93 -12.55
N LEU A 249 9.94 17.73 -12.01
CA LEU A 249 11.27 17.24 -11.63
C LEU A 249 12.13 16.95 -12.86
N SER A 250 11.51 16.44 -13.92
CA SER A 250 12.18 16.24 -15.20
C SER A 250 12.65 17.58 -15.80
N PHE A 251 11.80 18.61 -15.73
CA PHE A 251 12.14 19.96 -16.15
C PHE A 251 13.33 20.52 -15.35
N LEU A 252 13.29 20.50 -14.02
CA LEU A 252 14.37 21.01 -13.17
C LEU A 252 15.71 20.28 -13.43
N ARG A 253 15.66 18.97 -13.68
CA ARG A 253 16.84 18.20 -14.04
C ARG A 253 17.43 18.67 -15.37
N HIS A 254 16.60 18.90 -16.39
CA HIS A 254 17.07 19.38 -17.69
C HIS A 254 17.62 20.80 -17.63
N GLU A 255 17.06 21.67 -16.78
CA GLU A 255 17.63 23.00 -16.51
C GLU A 255 19.05 22.88 -15.90
N GLN A 256 19.23 22.00 -14.90
CA GLN A 256 20.54 21.74 -14.30
C GLN A 256 21.56 21.20 -15.32
N GLU A 257 21.12 20.29 -16.20
CA GLU A 257 21.95 19.73 -17.27
C GLU A 257 22.43 20.83 -18.22
N ALA A 258 21.53 21.70 -18.68
CA ALA A 258 21.85 22.81 -19.57
C ALA A 258 22.83 23.83 -18.94
N GLU A 259 22.69 24.12 -17.65
CA GLU A 259 23.64 24.99 -16.93
C GLU A 259 25.02 24.35 -16.78
N THR A 260 25.04 23.05 -16.54
CA THR A 260 26.30 22.31 -16.41
C THR A 260 27.03 22.29 -17.76
N GLU A 261 26.32 22.07 -18.86
CA GLU A 261 26.89 22.12 -20.21
C GLU A 261 27.47 23.50 -20.55
N THR A 262 26.73 24.57 -20.29
CA THR A 262 27.21 25.94 -20.54
C THR A 262 28.41 26.33 -19.66
N ALA A 263 28.42 25.93 -18.39
CA ALA A 263 29.55 26.17 -17.49
C ALA A 263 30.83 25.44 -17.96
N THR A 264 30.71 24.19 -18.44
CA THR A 264 31.84 23.44 -18.98
C THR A 264 32.37 24.03 -20.29
N ALA A 265 31.49 24.51 -21.17
CA ALA A 265 31.87 25.14 -22.43
C ALA A 265 32.67 26.45 -22.22
N ASN A 266 32.37 27.20 -21.17
CA ASN A 266 33.04 28.47 -20.85
C ASN A 266 34.38 28.29 -20.12
N GLY A 267 34.94 27.08 -20.07
CA GLY A 267 36.20 26.79 -19.38
C GLY A 267 36.11 26.91 -17.85
N GLY A 268 34.89 26.96 -17.29
CA GLY A 268 34.66 26.96 -15.86
C GLY A 268 35.09 25.63 -15.26
N ALA A 269 36.16 25.63 -14.47
CA ALA A 269 36.56 24.47 -13.68
C ALA A 269 35.44 24.11 -12.70
N HIS A 270 34.72 23.01 -12.94
CA HIS A 270 33.74 22.41 -12.02
C HIS A 270 32.83 23.40 -11.28
N GLY A 271 32.40 24.48 -11.95
CA GLY A 271 31.42 25.41 -11.41
C GLY A 271 30.03 24.79 -11.56
N GLN A 272 29.60 24.04 -10.55
CA GLN A 272 28.22 23.57 -10.45
C GLN A 272 27.30 24.80 -10.45
N GLY A 273 26.59 25.05 -11.56
CA GLY A 273 25.43 25.93 -11.53
C GLY A 273 24.46 25.31 -10.54
N ASN A 274 24.34 25.87 -9.35
CA ASN A 274 23.45 25.33 -8.34
C ASN A 274 22.07 25.96 -8.58
N ILE A 275 21.13 25.17 -9.11
CA ILE A 275 19.74 25.60 -9.13
C ILE A 275 19.18 25.50 -7.71
N THR A 276 18.50 26.55 -7.25
CA THR A 276 17.77 26.57 -5.99
C THR A 276 16.28 26.45 -6.26
N VAL A 277 15.60 25.55 -5.55
CA VAL A 277 14.18 25.22 -5.79
C VAL A 277 13.42 25.16 -4.47
N ALA A 278 12.26 25.81 -4.38
CA ALA A 278 11.33 25.59 -3.29
C ALA A 278 10.02 24.97 -3.77
N PHE A 279 9.58 23.93 -3.06
CA PHE A 279 8.33 23.22 -3.31
C PHE A 279 7.29 23.66 -2.27
N LEU A 280 6.47 24.64 -2.64
CA LEU A 280 5.33 25.15 -1.88
C LEU A 280 4.06 24.37 -2.22
N MET A 281 4.10 23.07 -1.92
CA MET A 281 3.06 22.11 -2.24
C MET A 281 2.80 21.19 -1.05
N PRO A 282 1.67 20.45 -1.02
CA PRO A 282 1.46 19.44 -0.02
C PRO A 282 2.62 18.46 0.00
N CYS A 283 2.96 18.04 1.20
CA CYS A 283 4.04 17.09 1.45
C CYS A 283 4.00 15.85 0.56
N HIS A 284 5.18 15.33 0.21
CA HIS A 284 5.35 14.07 -0.54
C HIS A 284 4.63 14.01 -1.89
N SER A 285 4.29 15.17 -2.48
CA SER A 285 3.64 15.25 -3.79
C SER A 285 4.57 14.85 -4.95
N THR A 286 5.89 15.00 -4.80
CA THR A 286 6.88 14.66 -5.83
C THR A 286 7.81 13.53 -5.36
N PRO A 287 8.41 12.75 -6.28
CA PRO A 287 9.27 11.62 -5.93
C PRO A 287 10.71 12.04 -5.53
N TRP A 288 10.96 13.35 -5.37
CA TRP A 288 12.16 13.94 -4.78
C TRP A 288 13.48 13.39 -5.35
N ARG A 289 14.38 12.86 -4.50
CA ARG A 289 15.74 12.40 -4.85
C ARG A 289 15.79 11.22 -5.83
N SER A 290 14.67 10.54 -6.10
CA SER A 290 14.66 9.55 -7.18
C SER A 290 14.72 10.17 -8.58
N HIS A 291 14.38 11.47 -8.71
CA HIS A 291 14.38 12.21 -9.98
C HIS A 291 15.32 13.43 -9.96
N LEU A 292 15.54 14.05 -8.80
CA LEU A 292 16.56 15.09 -8.60
C LEU A 292 17.93 14.45 -8.30
N VAL A 293 18.52 13.87 -9.34
CA VAL A 293 19.76 13.06 -9.25
C VAL A 293 21.03 13.89 -9.01
N TYR A 294 21.01 15.17 -9.38
CA TYR A 294 22.17 16.05 -9.22
C TYR A 294 22.24 16.64 -7.81
N PRO A 295 23.36 16.48 -7.09
CA PRO A 295 23.51 17.03 -5.74
C PRO A 295 23.62 18.56 -5.73
N SER A 296 23.95 19.18 -6.86
CA SER A 296 23.99 20.64 -7.04
C SER A 296 22.60 21.29 -7.06
N ILE A 297 21.54 20.49 -7.20
CA ILE A 297 20.15 20.96 -7.04
C ILE A 297 19.88 21.12 -5.55
N ASP A 298 19.88 22.37 -5.08
CA ASP A 298 19.53 22.73 -3.71
C ASP A 298 18.02 22.96 -3.63
N ALA A 299 17.31 21.92 -3.19
CA ALA A 299 15.86 21.92 -3.13
C ALA A 299 15.35 21.70 -1.70
N TRP A 300 14.30 22.43 -1.34
CA TRP A 300 13.56 22.22 -0.10
C TRP A 300 12.05 22.20 -0.34
N ALA A 301 11.31 21.56 0.55
CA ALA A 301 9.85 21.47 0.52
C ALA A 301 9.27 21.85 1.88
N LEU A 302 7.98 22.21 1.89
CA LEU A 302 7.21 22.34 3.13
C LEU A 302 7.20 20.99 3.87
N THR A 303 7.36 21.04 5.19
CA THR A 303 7.36 19.87 6.06
C THR A 303 5.97 19.58 6.62
N CYS A 304 5.71 18.31 6.92
CA CYS A 304 4.46 17.80 7.48
C CYS A 304 4.77 16.79 8.59
N GLU A 305 5.71 17.20 9.45
CA GLU A 305 6.19 16.31 10.49
C GLU A 305 5.06 15.99 11.47
N PRO A 306 4.89 14.71 11.85
CA PRO A 306 3.89 14.37 12.84
C PRO A 306 4.26 14.97 14.20
N PRO A 307 3.27 15.32 15.05
CA PRO A 307 3.50 15.91 16.37
C PRO A 307 3.95 14.86 17.40
N LEU A 308 5.15 14.30 17.22
CA LEU A 308 5.70 13.24 18.06
C LEU A 308 6.00 13.74 19.47
N ASP A 309 6.56 14.95 19.59
CA ASP A 309 6.96 15.57 20.85
C ASP A 309 5.84 16.39 21.50
N VAL A 310 4.68 16.51 20.84
CA VAL A 310 3.53 17.24 21.38
C VAL A 310 2.67 16.29 22.23
N PRO A 311 2.34 16.68 23.48
CA PRO A 311 1.42 15.94 24.35
C PRO A 311 0.07 15.66 23.68
N LEU A 312 -0.52 14.48 23.96
CA LEU A 312 -1.74 13.99 23.28
C LEU A 312 -2.93 14.96 23.37
N ASP A 313 -3.09 15.65 24.50
CA ASP A 313 -4.11 16.65 24.76
C ASP A 313 -3.98 17.91 23.90
N GLN A 314 -2.75 18.23 23.47
CA GLN A 314 -2.44 19.44 22.70
C GLN A 314 -2.35 19.20 21.19
N ARG A 315 -2.31 17.93 20.75
CA ARG A 315 -2.20 17.57 19.33
C ARG A 315 -3.34 18.07 18.46
N HIS A 316 -4.51 18.34 19.03
CA HIS A 316 -5.64 18.89 18.27
C HIS A 316 -5.38 20.30 17.71
N ALA A 317 -4.55 21.08 18.39
CA ALA A 317 -4.17 22.42 17.98
C ALA A 317 -2.89 22.44 17.12
N TYR A 318 -2.24 21.29 16.93
CA TYR A 318 -1.04 21.20 16.12
C TYR A 318 -1.37 21.43 14.64
N ARG A 319 -0.50 22.21 13.98
CA ARG A 319 -0.49 22.47 12.56
C ARG A 319 0.95 22.31 12.08
N ASP A 320 1.15 21.50 11.05
CA ASP A 320 2.47 21.38 10.44
C ASP A 320 2.79 22.58 9.54
N GLU A 321 4.01 22.64 9.02
CA GLU A 321 4.48 23.76 8.19
C GLU A 321 3.68 23.90 6.89
N ALA A 322 3.29 22.78 6.27
CA ALA A 322 2.48 22.78 5.07
C ALA A 322 1.07 23.32 5.36
N ASP A 323 0.41 22.84 6.41
CA ASP A 323 -0.91 23.34 6.82
C ASP A 323 -0.87 24.84 7.14
N GLN A 324 0.14 25.30 7.89
CA GLN A 324 0.31 26.73 8.19
C GLN A 324 0.46 27.57 6.92
N PHE A 325 1.19 27.08 5.91
CA PHE A 325 1.32 27.74 4.63
C PHE A 325 0.00 27.79 3.86
N TYR A 326 -0.77 26.69 3.84
CA TYR A 326 -2.05 26.65 3.11
C TYR A 326 -3.18 27.43 3.81
N ASP A 327 -3.10 27.63 5.13
CA ASP A 327 -4.04 28.46 5.90
C ASP A 327 -3.88 29.97 5.60
N ASP A 328 -2.63 30.45 5.47
CA ASP A 328 -2.30 31.85 5.12
C ASP A 328 -0.98 31.94 4.34
N PRO A 329 -1.01 31.75 3.00
CA PRO A 329 0.21 31.74 2.19
C PRO A 329 1.01 33.05 2.27
N GLU A 330 0.33 34.21 2.24
CA GLU A 330 0.99 35.52 2.26
C GLU A 330 1.63 35.81 3.62
N GLY A 331 0.89 35.55 4.71
CA GLY A 331 1.42 35.68 6.07
C GLY A 331 2.60 34.74 6.30
N TRP A 332 2.48 33.48 5.88
CA TRP A 332 3.55 32.50 6.01
C TRP A 332 4.80 32.92 5.24
N LEU A 333 4.68 33.37 3.99
CA LEU A 333 5.82 33.82 3.19
C LEU A 333 6.49 35.06 3.82
N SER A 334 5.70 36.02 4.29
CA SER A 334 6.24 37.23 4.95
C SER A 334 7.04 36.92 6.22
N ALA A 335 6.65 35.87 6.95
CA ALA A 335 7.29 35.42 8.18
C ALA A 335 8.53 34.54 7.93
N ASN A 336 8.49 33.70 6.89
CA ASN A 336 9.48 32.64 6.68
C ASN A 336 10.46 32.92 5.52
N MET A 337 10.15 33.83 4.61
CA MET A 337 11.00 34.20 3.48
C MET A 337 11.68 35.55 3.72
N GLN A 338 12.89 35.71 3.16
CA GLN A 338 13.61 36.99 3.19
C GLN A 338 12.87 38.04 2.35
N GLY A 339 12.96 39.33 2.74
CA GLY A 339 12.28 40.40 1.99
C GLY A 339 12.90 40.66 0.61
N PRO A 340 12.16 41.30 -0.32
CA PRO A 340 12.61 41.58 -1.70
C PRO A 340 13.88 42.45 -1.84
N ALA A 341 14.42 43.01 -0.75
CA ALA A 341 15.52 43.97 -0.75
C ALA A 341 16.86 43.43 -0.19
N THR A 342 16.96 42.16 0.20
CA THR A 342 18.17 41.64 0.86
C THR A 342 19.23 41.07 -0.10
N THR A 343 18.95 41.00 -1.40
CA THR A 343 19.78 40.31 -2.40
C THR A 343 21.00 41.10 -2.90
N ILE A 344 21.14 42.39 -2.56
CA ILE A 344 22.26 43.21 -3.06
C ILE A 344 23.43 43.32 -2.05
N ALA A 345 23.25 42.92 -0.78
CA ALA A 345 24.28 43.06 0.26
C ALA A 345 24.77 41.75 0.91
N ALA A 346 24.39 40.59 0.39
CA ALA A 346 24.71 39.29 1.01
C ALA A 346 26.09 38.71 0.62
N THR A 347 27.08 39.55 0.27
CA THR A 347 28.48 39.09 0.13
C THR A 347 29.31 39.21 1.40
N LYS A 348 28.78 39.77 2.50
CA LYS A 348 29.53 39.86 3.78
C LYS A 348 28.63 39.80 5.01
N SER A 349 28.14 38.61 5.38
CA SER A 349 27.99 38.22 6.79
C SER A 349 27.67 36.74 6.92
N HIS A 350 28.71 35.92 7.14
CA HIS A 350 28.53 34.69 7.89
C HIS A 350 28.29 35.07 9.35
N GLY A 351 27.02 35.17 9.75
CA GLY A 351 26.64 35.44 11.13
C GLY A 351 25.13 35.47 11.31
N ALA A 352 24.57 34.36 11.81
CA ALA A 352 23.24 34.23 12.43
C ALA A 352 22.10 35.04 11.77
N GLY A 353 21.65 34.60 10.59
CA GLY A 353 20.46 35.15 9.95
C GLY A 353 19.18 34.81 10.73
N ASP A 354 18.18 35.68 10.60
CA ASP A 354 16.86 35.75 11.27
C ASP A 354 15.94 34.49 11.14
N GLY A 355 16.49 33.30 10.89
CA GLY A 355 15.76 32.05 10.65
C GLY A 355 15.04 31.94 9.30
N ARG A 356 14.95 33.05 8.54
CA ARG A 356 14.21 33.13 7.27
C ARG A 356 14.99 32.59 6.07
N ARG A 357 14.28 31.88 5.18
CA ARG A 357 14.81 31.24 3.97
C ARG A 357 15.03 32.26 2.84
N PRO A 358 16.12 32.14 2.06
CA PRO A 358 16.31 32.96 0.85
C PRO A 358 15.31 32.55 -0.23
N TRP A 359 14.98 33.48 -1.14
CA TRP A 359 14.14 33.17 -2.30
C TRP A 359 14.87 32.23 -3.27
N PRO A 360 14.23 31.11 -3.68
CA PRO A 360 14.80 30.20 -4.67
C PRO A 360 14.73 30.82 -6.07
N ARG A 361 15.47 30.23 -7.00
CA ARG A 361 15.33 30.55 -8.42
C ARG A 361 14.04 30.00 -9.02
N TYR A 362 13.65 28.79 -8.62
CA TYR A 362 12.41 28.16 -9.07
C TYR A 362 11.46 27.95 -7.89
N LEU A 363 10.20 28.37 -8.07
CA LEU A 363 9.11 28.10 -7.16
C LEU A 363 8.19 27.05 -7.78
N VAL A 364 7.90 25.98 -7.05
CA VAL A 364 7.00 24.92 -7.51
C VAL A 364 5.79 24.84 -6.58
N PHE A 365 4.62 25.10 -7.13
CA PHE A 365 3.34 25.09 -6.44
C PHE A 365 2.25 24.60 -7.39
N PHE A 366 1.09 24.23 -6.86
CA PHE A 366 -0.06 23.88 -7.71
C PHE A 366 -0.81 25.12 -8.19
N GLU A 367 -1.41 25.05 -9.38
CA GLU A 367 -2.12 26.14 -10.06
C GLU A 367 -3.12 26.90 -9.18
N GLN A 368 -3.72 26.26 -8.19
CA GLN A 368 -4.65 26.91 -7.25
C GLN A 368 -4.03 28.08 -6.48
N LEU A 369 -2.70 28.12 -6.35
CA LEU A 369 -1.96 29.19 -5.69
C LEU A 369 -1.47 30.28 -6.66
N GLU A 370 -1.74 30.16 -7.97
CA GLU A 370 -1.38 31.18 -8.96
C GLU A 370 -1.99 32.56 -8.65
N PRO A 371 -3.26 32.70 -8.22
CA PRO A 371 -3.83 34.01 -7.89
C PRO A 371 -3.10 34.73 -6.75
N THR A 372 -2.62 33.99 -5.75
CA THR A 372 -1.82 34.53 -4.64
C THR A 372 -0.37 34.78 -5.06
N SER A 373 0.14 34.08 -6.07
CA SER A 373 1.54 34.20 -6.51
C SER A 373 1.92 35.54 -7.11
N VAL A 374 0.94 36.32 -7.58
CA VAL A 374 1.17 37.67 -8.11
C VAL A 374 1.68 38.64 -7.02
N ALA A 375 1.45 38.32 -5.75
CA ALA A 375 1.90 39.10 -4.61
C ALA A 375 3.29 38.69 -4.07
N TRP A 376 3.90 37.62 -4.60
CA TRP A 376 5.11 36.98 -4.07
C TRP A 376 6.41 37.49 -4.70
#